data_AF-A0A0M9E0D8-F1
#
_entry.id   AF-A0A0M9E0D8-F1
#
_cell.length_a   1.000
_cell.length_b   1.000
_cell.length_c   1.000
_cell.angle_alpha   90.00
_cell.angle_beta   90.00
_cell.angle_gamma   90.00
#
_symmetry.space_group_name_H-M   'P 1'
#
loop_
_entity.id
_entity.type
_entity.pdbx_description
1 polymer ?
#
loop_
_entity_poly.entity_id
_entity_poly.type
_entity_poly.pdbx_seq_one_letter_code
_entity_poly.pdbx_strand_id
1 'polypeptide(L)'
;MKNNQKRGKLIPFEYMVNKRKIILKEIQKSNSISKAWEILKEKIPELSELIKLNTFKGYVKTLIVIDKIMDKNEKIKHEKEEIVKRLSKNMEEKKELEKKLGKARNELEELSIVRQENKKIMKRLGEVRQKRETVNTE
;
A
#
# COMPACT_ATOMS: atom_id res chain seq x y z
N MET A 1 20.72 -29.92 29.46
CA MET A 1 19.30 -29.46 29.47
C MET A 1 18.62 -30.03 28.24
N LYS A 2 17.70 -30.99 28.41
CA LYS A 2 16.96 -31.63 27.32
C LYS A 2 15.81 -30.69 26.91
N ASN A 3 15.93 -30.02 25.77
CA ASN A 3 14.84 -29.24 25.20
C ASN A 3 13.76 -30.20 24.68
N ASN A 4 12.73 -30.40 25.50
CA ASN A 4 11.49 -31.08 25.12
C ASN A 4 10.77 -30.25 24.05
N GLN A 5 11.06 -30.53 22.77
CA GLN A 5 10.16 -30.18 21.68
C GLN A 5 8.86 -30.98 21.88
N LYS A 6 7.86 -30.35 22.51
CA LYS A 6 6.47 -30.79 22.38
C LYS A 6 6.12 -30.66 20.90
N ARG A 7 6.20 -31.75 20.14
CA ARG A 7 5.58 -31.86 18.81
C ARG A 7 4.09 -31.59 19.01
N GLY A 8 3.65 -30.37 18.71
CA GLY A 8 2.24 -30.00 18.79
C GLY A 8 1.45 -30.99 17.94
N LYS A 9 0.41 -31.60 18.53
CA LYS A 9 -0.47 -32.54 17.83
C LYS A 9 -1.05 -31.81 16.63
N LEU A 10 -0.65 -32.21 15.43
CA LEU A 10 -0.99 -31.51 14.21
C LEU A 10 -2.50 -31.63 14.00
N ILE A 11 -3.24 -30.52 14.10
CA ILE A 11 -4.70 -30.55 14.04
C ILE A 11 -5.10 -30.88 12.60
N PRO A 12 -5.92 -31.92 12.36
CA PRO A 12 -6.13 -32.39 10.99
C PRO A 12 -6.73 -31.35 10.04
N PHE A 13 -7.55 -30.44 10.58
CA PHE A 13 -8.08 -29.32 9.80
C PHE A 13 -6.99 -28.30 9.41
N GLU A 14 -6.10 -27.93 10.33
CA GLU A 14 -4.98 -27.03 10.05
C GLU A 14 -4.04 -27.62 8.99
N TYR A 15 -3.81 -28.93 9.04
CA TYR A 15 -3.07 -29.63 7.98
C TYR A 15 -3.71 -29.43 6.61
N MET A 16 -5.03 -29.63 6.52
CA MET A 16 -5.78 -29.43 5.28
C MET A 16 -5.70 -27.98 4.80
N VAL A 17 -5.80 -26.99 5.69
CA VAL A 17 -5.68 -25.56 5.35
C VAL A 17 -4.30 -25.27 4.74
N ASN A 18 -3.24 -25.82 5.32
CA ASN A 18 -1.87 -25.65 4.82
C ASN A 18 -1.65 -26.32 3.46
N LYS A 19 -2.35 -27.44 3.19
CA LYS A 19 -2.30 -28.16 1.91
C LYS A 19 -3.46 -27.80 0.98
N ARG A 20 -4.26 -26.76 1.28
CA ARG A 20 -5.56 -26.50 0.64
C ARG A 20 -5.50 -26.40 -0.88
N LYS A 21 -4.46 -25.76 -1.43
CA LYS A 21 -4.32 -25.56 -2.88
C LYS A 21 -4.16 -26.89 -3.61
N ILE A 22 -3.40 -27.83 -3.03
CA ILE A 22 -3.22 -29.17 -3.61
C ILE A 22 -4.53 -29.95 -3.52
N ILE A 23 -5.17 -29.95 -2.35
CA ILE A 23 -6.43 -30.66 -2.09
C ILE A 23 -7.54 -30.16 -3.04
N LEU A 24 -7.76 -28.85 -3.10
CA LEU A 24 -8.81 -28.25 -3.94
C LEU A 24 -8.53 -28.45 -5.42
N LYS A 25 -7.26 -28.38 -5.85
CA LYS A 25 -6.86 -28.67 -7.24
C LYS A 25 -7.21 -30.10 -7.63
N GLU A 26 -6.99 -31.08 -6.76
CA GLU A 26 -7.36 -32.47 -7.07
C GLU A 26 -8.85 -32.73 -7.00
N ILE A 27 -9.59 -32.02 -6.15
CA ILE A 27 -11.06 -32.05 -6.16
C ILE A 27 -11.61 -31.50 -7.48
N GLN A 28 -11.05 -30.40 -7.97
CA GLN A 28 -11.43 -29.81 -9.26
C GLN A 28 -11.10 -30.75 -10.43
N LYS A 29 -9.90 -31.36 -10.45
CA LYS A 29 -9.50 -32.27 -11.53
C LYS A 29 -10.31 -33.57 -11.58
N SER A 30 -10.62 -34.12 -10.42
CA SER A 30 -11.32 -35.42 -10.33
C SER A 30 -12.84 -35.31 -10.42
N ASN A 31 -13.40 -34.09 -10.40
CA ASN A 31 -14.83 -33.78 -10.37
C ASN A 31 -15.61 -34.47 -9.23
N SER A 32 -14.95 -35.07 -8.25
CA SER A 32 -15.60 -35.80 -7.16
C SER A 32 -14.69 -35.85 -5.94
N ILE A 33 -15.22 -35.47 -4.77
CA ILE A 33 -14.48 -35.50 -3.49
C ILE A 33 -13.99 -36.92 -3.17
N SER A 34 -14.79 -37.95 -3.45
CA SER A 34 -14.40 -39.34 -3.20
C SER A 34 -13.26 -39.78 -4.11
N LYS A 35 -13.29 -39.41 -5.40
CA LYS A 35 -12.19 -39.71 -6.34
C LYS A 35 -10.92 -38.94 -5.97
N ALA A 36 -11.07 -37.67 -5.62
CA ALA A 36 -9.96 -36.84 -5.12
C ALA A 36 -9.31 -37.46 -3.89
N TRP A 37 -10.10 -38.01 -2.97
CA TRP A 37 -9.60 -38.65 -1.76
C TRP A 37 -8.69 -39.84 -2.08
N GLU A 38 -9.09 -40.73 -2.99
CA GLU A 38 -8.26 -41.87 -3.39
C GLU A 38 -6.91 -41.41 -3.94
N ILE A 39 -6.90 -40.39 -4.80
CA ILE A 39 -5.68 -39.81 -5.37
C ILE A 39 -4.84 -39.12 -4.27
N LEU A 40 -5.48 -38.41 -3.34
CA LEU A 40 -4.79 -37.71 -2.26
C LEU A 40 -4.18 -38.65 -1.22
N LYS A 41 -4.72 -39.87 -1.04
CA LYS A 41 -4.08 -40.89 -0.20
C LYS A 41 -2.69 -41.27 -0.72
N GLU A 42 -2.53 -41.30 -2.04
CA GLU A 42 -1.22 -41.59 -2.66
C GLU A 42 -0.30 -40.36 -2.64
N LYS A 43 -0.84 -39.15 -2.89
CA LYS A 43 -0.05 -37.93 -2.99
C LYS A 43 0.34 -37.29 -1.65
N ILE A 44 -0.52 -37.43 -0.64
CA ILE A 44 -0.37 -36.85 0.69
C ILE A 44 -0.80 -37.92 1.71
N PRO A 45 -0.02 -38.99 1.87
CA PRO A 45 -0.41 -40.14 2.70
C PRO A 45 -0.69 -39.74 4.15
N GLU A 46 0.00 -38.73 4.69
CA GLU A 46 -0.21 -38.23 6.05
C GLU A 46 -1.64 -37.69 6.24
N LEU A 47 -2.28 -37.19 5.18
CA LEU A 47 -3.68 -36.75 5.26
C LEU A 47 -4.60 -37.93 5.59
N SER A 48 -4.32 -39.10 5.02
CA SER A 48 -5.11 -40.32 5.22
C SER A 48 -4.88 -40.96 6.59
N GLU A 49 -3.70 -40.76 7.17
CA GLU A 49 -3.39 -41.14 8.54
C GLU A 49 -4.09 -40.22 9.55
N LEU A 50 -4.29 -38.94 9.20
CA LEU A 50 -4.89 -37.94 10.09
C LEU A 50 -6.43 -37.97 10.09
N ILE A 51 -7.08 -38.25 8.96
CA ILE A 51 -8.55 -38.22 8.84
C ILE A 51 -9.11 -39.33 7.95
N LYS A 52 -10.39 -39.66 8.18
CA LYS A 52 -11.18 -40.54 7.31
C LYS A 52 -11.95 -39.74 6.26
N LEU A 53 -12.39 -40.42 5.20
CA LEU A 53 -13.15 -39.83 4.08
C LEU A 53 -14.33 -38.95 4.52
N ASN A 54 -15.10 -39.37 5.54
CA ASN A 54 -16.26 -38.60 5.99
C ASN A 54 -15.85 -37.26 6.62
N THR A 55 -14.78 -37.26 7.43
CA THR A 55 -14.21 -36.03 8.00
C THR A 55 -13.63 -35.14 6.91
N PHE A 56 -12.91 -35.73 5.95
CA PHE A 56 -12.41 -35.02 4.77
C PHE A 56 -13.55 -34.33 4.00
N LYS A 57 -14.63 -35.04 3.69
CA LYS A 57 -15.83 -34.48 3.03
C LYS A 57 -16.42 -33.30 3.81
N GLY A 58 -16.49 -33.41 5.14
CA GLY A 58 -16.93 -32.32 6.00
C GLY A 58 -16.04 -31.08 5.88
N TYR A 59 -14.72 -31.27 5.96
CA TYR A 59 -13.75 -30.18 5.92
C TYR A 59 -13.61 -29.52 4.55
N VAL A 60 -13.82 -30.25 3.45
CA VAL A 60 -13.71 -29.70 2.08
C VAL A 60 -14.61 -28.47 1.88
N LYS A 61 -15.84 -28.49 2.40
CA LYS A 61 -16.75 -27.33 2.28
C LYS A 61 -16.16 -26.08 2.93
N THR A 62 -15.64 -26.22 4.14
CA THR A 62 -14.98 -25.14 4.87
C THR A 62 -13.68 -24.71 4.17
N LEU A 63 -12.93 -25.67 3.61
CA LEU A 63 -11.68 -25.44 2.89
C LEU A 63 -11.90 -24.54 1.67
N ILE A 64 -12.99 -24.74 0.93
CA ILE A 64 -13.36 -23.89 -0.22
C ILE A 64 -13.62 -22.45 0.23
N VAL A 65 -14.30 -22.26 1.36
CA VAL A 65 -14.57 -20.92 1.92
C VAL A 65 -13.25 -20.27 2.35
N ILE A 66 -12.40 -21.00 3.05
CA ILE A 66 -11.08 -20.52 3.48
C ILE A 66 -10.23 -20.12 2.28
N ASP A 67 -10.21 -20.92 1.21
CA ASP A 67 -9.42 -20.60 0.02
C ASP A 67 -9.87 -19.29 -0.62
N LYS A 68 -11.18 -19.06 -0.74
CA LYS A 68 -11.74 -17.79 -1.21
C LYS A 68 -11.36 -16.62 -0.30
N ILE A 69 -11.38 -16.80 1.02
CA ILE A 69 -10.99 -15.76 1.97
C ILE A 69 -9.50 -15.45 1.84
N MET A 70 -8.66 -16.47 1.71
CA MET A 70 -7.21 -16.28 1.57
C MET A 70 -6.85 -15.59 0.26
N ASP A 71 -7.49 -15.97 -0.85
CA ASP A 71 -7.29 -15.30 -2.14
C ASP A 71 -7.73 -13.82 -2.10
N LYS A 72 -8.83 -13.52 -1.39
CA LYS A 72 -9.25 -12.13 -1.14
C LYS A 72 -8.24 -11.39 -0.26
N ASN A 73 -7.73 -12.02 0.80
CA ASN A 73 -6.75 -11.42 1.69
C ASN A 73 -5.43 -11.13 0.97
N GLU A 74 -4.99 -12.00 0.05
CA GLU A 74 -3.82 -11.77 -0.79
C GLU A 74 -4.01 -10.55 -1.69
N LYS A 75 -5.18 -10.40 -2.32
CA LYS A 75 -5.52 -9.21 -3.12
C LYS A 75 -5.52 -7.93 -2.28
N ILE A 76 -6.18 -7.96 -1.13
CA ILE A 76 -6.23 -6.82 -0.20
C ILE A 76 -4.81 -6.43 0.26
N LYS A 77 -3.95 -7.41 0.53
CA LYS A 77 -2.56 -7.16 0.89
C LYS A 77 -1.81 -6.44 -0.24
N HIS A 78 -1.97 -6.89 -1.48
CA HIS A 78 -1.35 -6.24 -2.64
C HIS A 78 -1.86 -4.80 -2.84
N GLU A 79 -3.17 -4.58 -2.78
CA GLU A 79 -3.79 -3.25 -2.87
C GLU A 79 -3.28 -2.32 -1.76
N LYS A 80 -3.16 -2.82 -0.53
CA LYS A 80 -2.59 -2.07 0.60
C LYS A 80 -1.15 -1.65 0.31
N GLU A 81 -0.31 -2.55 -0.20
CA GLU A 81 1.08 -2.25 -0.54
C GLU A 81 1.19 -1.18 -1.64
N GLU A 82 0.31 -1.22 -2.64
CA GLU A 82 0.23 -0.19 -3.67
C GLU A 82 -0.18 1.18 -3.12
N ILE A 83 -1.22 1.21 -2.27
CA ILE A 83 -1.69 2.45 -1.63
C ILE A 83 -0.58 3.06 -0.78
N VAL A 84 0.14 2.25 0.01
CA VAL A 84 1.27 2.72 0.82
C VAL A 84 2.37 3.32 -0.06
N LYS A 85 2.72 2.67 -1.18
CA LYS A 85 3.70 3.22 -2.13
C LYS A 85 3.26 4.56 -2.71
N ARG A 86 2.00 4.68 -3.14
CA ARG A 86 1.43 5.93 -3.68
C ARG A 86 1.42 7.04 -2.63
N LEU A 87 1.05 6.71 -1.40
CA LEU A 87 1.03 7.67 -0.29
C LEU A 87 2.43 8.20 0.01
N SER A 88 3.44 7.32 0.07
CA SER A 88 4.85 7.73 0.24
C SER A 88 5.31 8.69 -0.86
N LYS A 89 4.99 8.40 -2.12
CA LYS A 89 5.32 9.28 -3.25
C LYS A 89 4.63 10.64 -3.12
N ASN A 90 3.34 10.65 -2.82
CA ASN A 90 2.58 11.90 -2.64
C ASN A 90 3.11 12.75 -1.48
N MET A 91 3.57 12.12 -0.39
CA MET A 91 4.19 12.86 0.72
C MET A 91 5.51 13.52 0.31
N GLU A 92 6.30 12.86 -0.53
CA GLU A 92 7.55 13.42 -1.06
C GLU A 92 7.28 14.58 -2.02
N GLU A 93 6.37 14.41 -2.97
CA GLU A 93 5.93 15.47 -3.89
C GLU A 93 5.37 16.67 -3.12
N LYS A 94 4.57 16.44 -2.08
CA LYS A 94 4.06 17.50 -1.20
C LYS A 94 5.20 18.30 -0.55
N LYS A 95 6.21 17.62 0.00
CA LYS A 95 7.36 18.29 0.63
C LYS A 95 8.14 19.13 -0.37
N GLU A 96 8.30 18.66 -1.61
CA GLU A 96 8.95 19.43 -2.66
C GLU A 96 8.15 20.67 -3.05
N LEU A 97 6.82 20.54 -3.18
CA LEU A 97 5.94 21.66 -3.47
C LEU A 97 5.93 22.69 -2.35
N GLU A 98 5.93 22.27 -1.09
CA GLU A 98 6.04 23.17 0.06
C GLU A 98 7.35 23.97 0.04
N LYS A 99 8.48 23.32 -0.30
CA LYS A 99 9.77 24.02 -0.48
C LYS A 99 9.72 25.04 -1.62
N LYS A 100 9.14 24.67 -2.77
CA LYS A 100 9.00 25.56 -3.93
C LYS A 100 8.11 26.77 -3.58
N LEU A 101 7.00 26.52 -2.88
CA LEU A 101 6.09 27.57 -2.43
C LEU A 101 6.78 28.53 -1.45
N GLY A 102 7.59 28.01 -0.53
CA GLY A 102 8.39 28.83 0.39
C GLY A 102 9.34 29.77 -0.36
N LYS A 103 10.06 29.25 -1.36
CA LYS A 103 10.96 30.09 -2.20
C LYS A 103 10.19 31.18 -2.95
N ALA A 104 9.09 30.82 -3.60
CA ALA A 104 8.27 31.78 -4.34
C ALA A 104 7.70 32.89 -3.43
N ARG A 105 7.37 32.58 -2.18
CA ARG A 105 6.93 33.58 -1.19
C ARG A 105 8.04 34.57 -0.85
N ASN A 106 9.26 34.08 -0.62
CA ASN A 106 10.41 34.94 -0.32
C ASN A 106 10.73 35.86 -1.52
N GLU A 107 10.76 35.32 -2.73
CA GLU A 107 10.98 36.11 -3.96
C GLU A 107 9.91 37.18 -4.14
N LEU A 108 8.64 36.86 -3.83
CA LEU A 108 7.54 37.83 -3.89
C LEU A 108 7.70 38.96 -2.85
N GLU A 109 8.19 38.64 -1.66
CA GLU A 109 8.47 39.62 -0.61
C GLU A 109 9.61 40.56 -1.01
N GLU A 110 10.71 40.04 -1.55
CA GLU A 110 11.82 40.84 -2.09
C GLU A 110 11.34 41.78 -3.20
N LEU A 111 10.53 41.28 -4.15
CA LEU A 111 9.94 42.10 -5.20
C LEU A 111 9.02 43.20 -4.66
N SER A 112 8.30 42.93 -3.56
CA SER A 112 7.47 43.93 -2.89
C SER A 112 8.31 45.07 -2.32
N ILE A 113 9.43 44.74 -1.67
CA ILE A 113 10.39 45.73 -1.13
C ILE A 113 10.93 46.60 -2.26
N VAL A 114 11.43 46.00 -3.34
CA VAL A 114 11.95 46.72 -4.51
C VAL A 114 10.89 47.64 -5.13
N ARG A 115 9.63 47.19 -5.23
CA ARG A 115 8.53 48.03 -5.73
C ARG A 115 8.28 49.25 -4.84
N GLN A 116 8.35 49.09 -3.51
CA GLN A 116 8.18 50.21 -2.59
C GLN A 116 9.33 51.21 -2.70
N GLU A 117 10.57 50.74 -2.84
CA GLU A 117 11.73 51.60 -3.04
C GLU A 117 11.66 52.37 -4.36
N ASN A 118 11.32 51.70 -5.45
CA ASN A 118 11.11 52.34 -6.76
C ASN A 118 10.03 53.43 -6.70
N LYS A 119 8.94 53.21 -5.95
CA LYS A 119 7.89 54.22 -5.75
C LYS A 119 8.43 55.46 -5.01
N LYS A 120 9.27 55.28 -4.00
CA LYS A 120 9.93 56.39 -3.28
C LYS A 120 10.87 57.18 -4.20
N ILE A 121 11.67 56.48 -5.01
CA ILE A 121 12.59 57.09 -5.97
C ILE A 121 11.83 57.90 -7.03
N MET A 122 10.76 57.34 -7.59
CA MET A 122 9.91 58.03 -8.58
C MET A 122 9.29 59.31 -8.00
N LYS A 123 8.84 59.28 -6.75
CA LYS A 123 8.33 60.47 -6.07
C LYS A 123 9.40 61.56 -5.96
N ARG A 124 10.61 61.20 -5.49
CA ARG A 124 11.74 62.13 -5.37
C ARG A 124 12.17 62.71 -6.72
N LEU A 125 12.20 61.88 -7.77
CA LEU A 125 12.50 62.34 -9.14
C LEU A 125 11.47 63.36 -9.63
N GLY A 126 10.18 63.13 -9.35
CA GLY A 126 9.12 64.09 -9.66
C GLY A 126 9.32 65.44 -8.96
N GLU A 127 9.63 65.41 -7.66
CA GLU A 127 9.93 66.62 -6.87
C GLU A 127 11.15 67.38 -7.42
N VAL A 128 12.22 66.68 -7.82
CA VAL A 128 13.41 67.31 -8.42
C VAL A 128 13.09 67.93 -9.78
N ARG A 129 12.27 67.27 -10.62
CA ARG A 129 11.85 67.82 -11.92
C ARG A 129 11.04 69.10 -11.75
N GLN A 130 10.05 69.10 -10.85
CA GLN A 130 9.26 70.30 -10.55
C GLN A 130 10.15 71.45 -10.06
N LYS A 131 11.08 71.19 -9.14
CA LYS A 131 12.02 72.20 -8.67
C LYS A 131 12.90 72.78 -9.78
N ARG A 132 13.34 71.96 -10.74
CA ARG A 132 14.10 72.46 -11.91
C ARG A 132 13.23 73.31 -12.83
N GLU A 133 11.99 72.93 -13.04
CA GLU A 133 11.04 73.69 -13.86
C GLU A 133 10.73 75.06 -13.25
N THR A 134 10.53 75.13 -11.92
CA THR A 134 10.31 76.40 -11.21
C THR A 134 11.53 77.31 -11.22
N VAL A 135 12.75 76.77 -11.12
CA VAL A 135 14.00 77.57 -11.16
C VAL A 135 14.32 78.08 -12.57
N ASN A 136 13.88 77.40 -13.63
CA ASN A 136 14.09 77.84 -15.01
C ASN A 136 13.01 78.83 -15.51
N THR A 137 11.99 79.14 -14.70
CA THR A 137 10.90 80.07 -15.04
C THR A 137 10.92 81.38 -14.25
N GLU A 138 11.90 81.57 -13.35
CA GLU A 138 12.26 82.84 -12.71
C GLU A 138 13.42 83.52 -13.46
#